data_AF-X0T1J4-F1
#
_entry.id   AF-X0T1J4-F1
#
_cell.length_a   1.000
_cell.length_b   1.000
_cell.length_c   1.000
_cell.angle_alpha   90.00
_cell.angle_beta   90.00
_cell.angle_gamma   90.00
#
_symmetry.space_group_name_H-M   'P 1'
#
loop_
_entity.id
_entity.type
_entity.pdbx_description
1 polymer ?
#
loop_
_entity_poly.entity_id
_entity_poly.type
_entity_poly.pdbx_seq_one_letter_code
_entity_poly.pdbx_strand_id
1 'polypeptide(L)' 'MRGKALKEARRIHDELSQIDTIVSHVKRDWNEFVRTADDAYLKAVAYDLQGFYTGFERILESVADTIDDHLPAGEN' A
#
# COMPACT_ATOMS: atom_id res chain seq x y z
N MET A 1 8.31 15.14 -21.22
CA MET A 1 7.04 14.45 -20.91
C MET A 1 7.19 12.93 -20.82
N ARG A 2 7.63 12.21 -21.87
CA ARG A 2 7.74 10.74 -21.87
C ARG A 2 8.63 10.15 -20.75
N GLY A 3 9.72 10.82 -20.39
CA GLY A 3 10.60 10.38 -19.29
C GLY A 3 9.98 10.49 -17.90
N LYS A 4 9.17 11.53 -17.63
CA LYS A 4 8.46 11.71 -16.35
C LYS A 4 7.42 10.60 -16.16
N ALA A 5 6.64 10.32 -17.20
CA ALA A 5 5.63 9.26 -17.18
C ALA A 5 6.23 7.85 -16.97
N LEU A 6 7.35 7.54 -17.62
CA LEU A 6 8.03 6.24 -17.43
C LEU A 6 8.61 6.09 -16.01
N LYS A 7 9.14 7.18 -15.44
CA LYS A 7 9.64 7.19 -14.07
C LYS A 7 8.50 6.92 -13.09
N GLU A 8 7.34 7.54 -13.27
CA GLU A 8 6.21 7.28 -12.38
C GLU A 8 5.58 5.92 -12.55
N ALA A 9 5.45 5.42 -13.78
CA ALA A 9 4.98 4.06 -13.99
C ALA A 9 5.86 3.04 -13.23
N ARG A 10 7.18 3.26 -13.21
CA ARG A 10 8.11 2.43 -12.43
C ARG A 10 7.90 2.60 -10.92
N ARG A 11 7.74 3.83 -10.41
CA ARG A 11 7.48 4.08 -8.98
C ARG A 11 6.19 3.40 -8.52
N ILE A 12 5.11 3.55 -9.28
CA ILE A 12 3.81 2.92 -8.97
C ILE A 12 3.95 1.39 -8.99
N HIS A 13 4.67 0.84 -9.98
CA HIS A 13 4.92 -0.60 -10.04
C HIS A 13 5.73 -1.10 -8.83
N ASP A 14 6.74 -0.36 -8.40
CA ASP A 14 7.55 -0.71 -7.24
C ASP A 14 6.73 -0.67 -5.95
N GLU A 15 5.82 0.31 -5.78
CA GLU A 15 4.90 0.38 -4.64
C GLU A 15 3.85 -0.75 -4.67
N LEU A 16 3.30 -1.08 -5.84
CA LEU A 16 2.37 -2.21 -6.01
C LEU A 16 3.03 -3.54 -5.61
N SER A 17 4.30 -3.75 -5.95
CA SER A 17 5.06 -4.94 -5.54
C SER A 17 5.22 -5.04 -4.02
N GLN A 18 5.40 -3.90 -3.34
CA GLN A 18 5.42 -3.85 -1.88
C GLN A 18 4.04 -4.18 -1.29
N ILE A 19 2.97 -3.63 -1.87
CA ILE A 19 1.58 -3.94 -1.48
C ILE A 19 1.28 -5.43 -1.64
N ASP A 20 1.71 -6.08 -2.73
CA ASP A 20 1.52 -7.52 -2.94
C ASP A 20 2.21 -8.37 -1.86
N THR A 21 3.39 -7.92 -1.40
CA THR A 21 4.10 -8.56 -0.29
C THR A 21 3.30 -8.45 1.02
N ILE A 22 2.78 -7.25 1.31
CA ILE A 22 1.93 -6.98 2.48
C ILE A 22 0.66 -7.85 2.43
N VAL A 23 -0.03 -7.90 1.29
CA VAL A 23 -1.23 -8.73 1.11
C VAL A 23 -0.93 -10.20 1.37
N SER A 24 0.25 -10.67 0.94
CA SER A 24 0.68 -12.05 1.16
C SER A 24 0.91 -12.35 2.64
N HIS A 25 1.51 -11.41 3.39
CA HIS A 25 1.69 -11.53 4.84
C HIS A 25 0.35 -11.52 5.58
N VAL A 26 -0.54 -10.57 5.28
CA VAL A 26 -1.88 -10.49 5.88
C VAL A 26 -2.65 -11.80 5.70
N LYS A 27 -2.64 -12.38 4.50
CA LYS A 27 -3.32 -13.65 4.23
C LYS A 27 -2.71 -14.79 5.05
N ARG A 28 -1.37 -14.87 5.12
CA ARG A 28 -0.66 -15.89 5.91
C ARG A 28 -1.02 -15.78 7.38
N ASP A 29 -0.86 -14.59 7.96
CA ASP A 29 -0.98 -14.37 9.40
C ASP A 29 -2.44 -14.45 9.84
N TRP A 30 -3.39 -14.00 9.00
CA TRP A 30 -4.81 -14.23 9.25
C TRP A 30 -5.16 -15.71 9.32
N ASN A 31 -4.65 -16.52 8.39
CA ASN A 31 -4.89 -17.96 8.41
C ASN A 31 -4.29 -18.64 9.65
N GLU A 32 -3.11 -18.22 10.09
CA GLU A 32 -2.51 -18.73 11.33
C GLU A 32 -3.28 -18.29 12.58
N PHE A 33 -3.77 -17.04 12.64
CA PHE A 33 -4.66 -16.59 13.70
C PHE A 33 -5.91 -17.45 13.78
N VAL A 34 -6.59 -17.70 12.65
CA VAL A 34 -7.80 -18.54 12.61
C VAL A 34 -7.53 -19.96 13.11
N ARG A 35 -6.33 -20.51 12.88
CA ARG A 35 -5.95 -21.86 13.30
C ARG A 35 -5.53 -21.95 14.76
N THR A 36 -4.88 -20.93 15.28
CA THR A 36 -4.17 -20.99 16.58
C THR A 36 -4.84 -20.16 17.67
N ALA A 37 -5.64 -19.16 17.29
CA ALA A 37 -6.13 -18.10 18.16
C ALA A 37 -5.01 -17.35 18.90
N ASP A 38 -3.78 -17.33 18.37
CA ASP A 38 -2.68 -16.55 18.93
C ASP A 38 -2.75 -15.10 18.45
N ASP A 39 -3.04 -14.19 19.38
CA ASP A 39 -3.16 -12.74 19.15
C ASP A 39 -1.91 -12.11 18.52
N ALA A 40 -0.74 -12.74 18.59
CA ALA A 40 0.45 -12.26 17.90
C ALA A 40 0.22 -12.14 16.38
N TYR A 41 -0.48 -13.10 15.78
CA TYR A 41 -0.82 -13.05 14.36
C TYR A 41 -1.86 -11.98 14.05
N LEU A 42 -2.84 -11.76 14.93
CA LEU A 42 -3.83 -10.69 14.76
C LEU A 42 -3.16 -9.30 14.82
N LYS A 43 -2.19 -9.12 15.71
CA LYS A 43 -1.39 -7.88 15.77
C LYS A 43 -0.55 -7.68 14.51
N ALA A 44 0.06 -8.73 13.98
CA ALA A 44 0.79 -8.67 12.72
C ALA A 44 -0.12 -8.25 11.56
N VAL A 45 -1.32 -8.83 11.45
CA VAL A 45 -2.33 -8.43 10.46
C VAL A 45 -2.69 -6.96 10.59
N ALA A 46 -2.95 -6.46 11.81
CA ALA A 46 -3.30 -5.06 12.02
C ALA A 46 -2.16 -4.11 11.60
N TYR A 47 -0.91 -4.48 11.90
CA TYR A 47 0.27 -3.74 11.47
C TYR A 47 0.42 -3.70 9.95
N ASP A 48 0.28 -4.85 9.29
CA ASP A 48 0.40 -4.93 7.83
C ASP A 48 -0.75 -4.20 7.12
N LEU A 49 -1.97 -4.19 7.68
CA LEU A 49 -3.08 -3.41 7.14
C LEU A 49 -2.79 -1.90 7.15
N GLN A 50 -2.12 -1.39 8.19
CA GLN A 50 -1.66 -0.01 8.19
C GLN A 50 -0.70 0.25 7.02
N GLY A 51 0.27 -0.66 6.82
CA GLY A 51 1.20 -0.60 5.70
C GLY A 51 0.51 -0.62 4.33
N PHE A 52 -0.53 -1.45 4.18
CA PHE A 52 -1.35 -1.52 2.98
C PHE A 52 -1.99 -0.15 2.65
N TYR A 53 -2.66 0.47 3.62
CA TYR A 53 -3.30 1.76 3.40
C TYR A 53 -2.28 2.88 3.14
N THR A 54 -1.17 2.93 3.86
CA THR A 54 -0.10 3.91 3.60
C THR A 54 0.52 3.73 2.21
N GLY A 55 0.73 2.50 1.74
CA GLY A 55 1.23 2.26 0.38
C GLY A 55 0.25 2.73 -0.68
N PHE A 56 -1.05 2.47 -0.47
CA PHE A 56 -2.10 2.92 -1.38
C PHE A 56 -2.20 4.45 -1.44
N GLU A 57 -2.13 5.12 -0.28
CA GLU A 57 -2.09 6.57 -0.18
C GLU A 57 -0.93 7.16 -0.99
N ARG A 58 0.29 6.62 -0.84
CA ARG A 58 1.46 7.06 -1.62
C ARG A 58 1.28 6.93 -3.13
N ILE A 59 0.60 5.89 -3.60
CA ILE A 59 0.28 5.73 -5.03
C ILE A 59 -0.67 6.85 -5.47
N LEU A 60 -1.74 7.09 -4.72
CA LEU A 60 -2.72 8.13 -5.03
C LEU A 60 -2.10 9.53 -5.02
N GLU A 61 -1.29 9.85 -4.01
CA GLU A 61 -0.54 11.10 -3.94
C GLU A 61 0.41 11.25 -5.12
N SER A 62 1.13 10.18 -5.49
CA SER A 62 2.04 10.18 -6.63
C SER A 62 1.33 10.45 -7.96
N VAL A 63 0.14 9.89 -8.13
CA VAL A 63 -0.71 10.13 -9.30
C VAL A 63 -1.19 11.58 -9.30
N ALA A 64 -1.72 12.06 -8.18
CA ALA A 64 -2.24 13.42 -8.07
C ALA A 64 -1.16 14.49 -8.33
N ASP A 65 0.04 14.30 -7.77
CA ASP A 65 1.17 15.22 -7.94
C ASP A 65 1.75 15.19 -9.37
N THR A 66 1.80 14.02 -10.01
CA THR A 66 2.53 13.89 -11.29
C THR A 66 1.65 13.92 -12.53
N ILE A 67 0.43 13.37 -12.44
CA ILE A 67 -0.51 13.24 -13.55
C ILE A 67 -1.53 14.37 -13.50
N ASP A 68 -2.13 14.61 -12.34
CA ASP A 68 -3.20 15.61 -12.18
C ASP A 68 -2.66 17.01 -11.89
N ASP A 69 -1.35 17.13 -11.59
CA ASP A 69 -0.61 18.37 -11.27
C ASP A 69 -1.22 19.15 -10.09
N HIS A 70 -2.05 18.48 -9.29
CA HIS A 70 -2.74 19.05 -8.14
C HIS A 70 -3.10 17.95 -7.14
N LEU A 71 -2.55 18.06 -5.92
CA LEU A 71 -2.98 17.25 -4.79
C LEU A 71 -4.26 17.88 -4.19
N PRO A 72 -5.38 17.12 -4.05
CA PRO A 72 -6.56 17.63 -3.38
C PRO A 72 -6.22 18.05 -1.95
N ALA A 73 -6.43 19.32 -1.62
CA ALA A 73 -6.41 19.77 -0.22
C ALA A 73 -7.73 19.34 0.41
N GLY A 74 -7.67 18.48 1.44
CA GLY A 74 -8.88 18.11 2.18
C GLY A 74 -9.55 19.34 2.78
N GLU A 75 -10.85 19.49 2.56
CA GLU A 75 -11.67 20.38 3.38
C GLU A 75 -11.87 19.69 4.74
N ASN A 76 -11.13 20.15 5.75
CA ASN A 76 -11.36 19.76 7.15
C ASN A 76 -12.51 20.56 7.75
#